data_AF-A0A3D8VKK5-F1
#
_entry.id   AF-A0A3D8VKK5-F1
#
_cell.length_a   1.000
_cell.length_b   1.000
_cell.length_c   1.000
_cell.angle_alpha   90.00
_cell.angle_beta   90.00
_cell.angle_gamma   90.00
#
_symmetry.space_group_name_H-M   'P 1'
#
loop_
_entity.id
_entity.type
_entity.pdbx_description
1 polymer ?
#
loop_
_entity_poly.entity_id
_entity_poly.type
_entity_poly.pdbx_seq_one_letter_code
_entity_poly.pdbx_strand_id
1 'polypeptide(L)'
;DLIQEYGINLIKGEAYFRDSHTISVAGKELTAESFLIATGASPFIPDIPGLKETSFLTSTSALDLKEVPKHLVIIGSGYIALELGQMYRHLGAEVTLMQRSSSLLRRHDSEISETVEDVLKEEGITLLKGVHYRKVEEKNGQKLVHIEVEGTLKIIQGDQLLVAAGRKPNIEKLQGENIGLELGEYGEVLTNDYLETNLSHIYAAGDVTLSPQFVYVAAHQGGIVGRNVSKQTKKTQNLEHVPAVTFTSPSIASIGLTENQAKQAGYDVKTSVLPLESVPRAIVNHQTKGVFKLIMDAKNNQIIGAHVVAENAGDVIYA
;
A
#
# COMPACT_ATOMS: atom_id res chain seq x y z
N ASP A 1 24.95 -8.36 16.00
CA ASP A 1 23.57 -8.83 15.78
C ASP A 1 22.71 -8.19 16.86
N LEU A 2 21.92 -7.16 16.52
CA LEU A 2 21.17 -6.34 17.49
C LEU A 2 20.23 -7.18 18.37
N ILE A 3 19.74 -8.31 17.84
CA ILE A 3 18.83 -9.22 18.55
C ILE A 3 19.49 -9.75 19.84
N GLN A 4 20.75 -10.19 19.76
CA GLN A 4 21.47 -10.70 20.93
C GLN A 4 21.81 -9.60 21.93
N GLU A 5 22.13 -8.40 21.44
CA GLU A 5 22.46 -7.24 22.27
C GLU A 5 21.26 -6.79 23.14
N TYR A 6 20.04 -6.93 22.61
CA TYR A 6 18.81 -6.67 23.36
C TYR A 6 18.28 -7.88 24.16
N GLY A 7 19.02 -8.99 24.21
CA GLY A 7 18.59 -10.20 24.93
C GLY A 7 17.38 -10.90 24.31
N ILE A 8 17.14 -10.69 23.00
CA ILE A 8 16.02 -11.30 22.27
C ILE A 8 16.44 -12.69 21.78
N ASN A 9 15.58 -13.68 22.02
CA ASN A 9 15.79 -15.03 21.49
C ASN A 9 15.15 -15.15 20.10
N LEU A 10 15.98 -15.27 19.05
CA LEU A 10 15.51 -15.50 17.68
C LEU A 10 15.22 -16.98 17.45
N ILE A 11 13.97 -17.30 17.15
CA ILE A 11 13.53 -18.64 16.77
C ILE A 11 13.10 -18.60 15.31
N LYS A 12 13.78 -19.37 14.46
CA LYS A 12 13.47 -19.46 13.03
C LYS A 12 12.49 -20.60 12.78
N GLY A 13 11.29 -20.25 12.33
CA GLY A 13 10.27 -21.21 11.96
C GLY A 13 8.94 -20.54 11.71
N GLU A 14 8.04 -21.27 11.06
CA GLU A 14 6.64 -20.90 10.97
C GLU A 14 5.94 -21.21 12.29
N ALA A 15 5.21 -20.22 12.83
CA ALA A 15 4.53 -20.32 14.10
C ALA A 15 3.00 -20.38 13.92
N TYR A 16 2.33 -21.18 14.73
CA TYR A 16 0.87 -21.26 14.79
C TYR A 16 0.41 -21.49 16.22
N PHE A 17 -0.79 -21.02 16.57
CA PHE A 17 -1.38 -21.25 17.89
C PHE A 17 -1.88 -22.69 18.01
N ARG A 18 -1.53 -23.36 19.12
CA ARG A 18 -2.12 -24.63 19.55
C ARG A 18 -3.37 -24.39 20.39
N ASP A 19 -3.26 -23.39 21.26
CA ASP A 19 -4.30 -22.87 22.13
C ASP A 19 -4.02 -21.37 22.36
N SER A 20 -4.84 -20.69 23.15
CA SER A 20 -4.70 -19.24 23.36
C SER A 20 -3.40 -18.82 24.06
N HIS A 21 -2.66 -19.73 24.68
CA HIS A 21 -1.44 -19.44 25.46
C HIS A 21 -0.19 -20.15 24.93
N THR A 22 -0.32 -21.00 23.91
CA THR A 22 0.76 -21.84 23.40
C THR A 22 0.88 -21.71 21.89
N ILE A 23 2.10 -21.44 21.41
CA ILE A 23 2.45 -21.52 19.99
C ILE A 23 3.39 -22.69 19.71
N SER A 24 3.20 -23.34 18.58
CA SER A 24 4.15 -24.30 18.02
C SER A 24 5.01 -23.61 16.97
N VAL A 25 6.33 -23.70 17.10
CA VAL A 25 7.30 -23.19 16.12
C VAL A 25 8.53 -24.08 16.06
N ALA A 26 8.94 -24.47 14.85
CA ALA A 26 10.11 -25.34 14.63
C ALA A 26 10.13 -26.62 15.50
N GLY A 27 8.95 -27.23 15.72
CA GLY A 27 8.79 -28.44 16.54
C GLY A 27 8.88 -28.22 18.05
N LYS A 28 8.91 -26.96 18.52
CA LYS A 28 8.87 -26.59 19.93
C LYS A 28 7.53 -25.95 20.26
N GLU A 29 7.04 -26.22 21.45
CA GLU A 29 5.88 -25.55 22.03
C GLU A 29 6.38 -24.47 22.99
N LEU A 30 5.85 -23.25 22.87
CA LEU A 30 6.25 -22.09 23.65
C LEU A 30 5.02 -21.41 24.23
N THR A 31 5.11 -21.03 25.50
CA THR A 31 4.11 -20.21 26.18
C THR A 31 4.65 -18.81 26.45
N ALA A 32 3.74 -17.83 26.56
CA ALA A 32 4.08 -16.45 26.90
C ALA A 32 2.95 -15.80 27.71
N GLU A 33 3.29 -14.83 28.55
CA GLU A 33 2.31 -13.97 29.24
C GLU A 33 1.57 -13.05 28.28
N SER A 34 2.18 -12.71 27.14
CA SER A 34 1.56 -11.89 26.09
C SER A 34 2.12 -12.23 24.72
N PHE A 35 1.28 -12.09 23.69
CA PHE A 35 1.65 -12.29 22.29
C PHE A 35 1.49 -10.99 21.50
N LEU A 36 2.40 -10.75 20.55
CA LEU A 36 2.24 -9.74 19.51
C LEU A 36 2.21 -10.41 18.13
N ILE A 37 1.08 -10.31 17.45
CA ILE A 37 0.91 -10.72 16.05
C ILE A 37 1.41 -9.57 15.15
N ALA A 38 2.59 -9.75 14.57
CA ALA A 38 3.21 -8.82 13.63
C ALA A 38 3.63 -9.52 12.34
N THR A 39 2.75 -10.40 11.81
CA THR A 39 3.02 -11.25 10.65
C THR A 39 3.03 -10.50 9.31
N GLY A 40 2.66 -9.21 9.33
CA GLY A 40 2.65 -8.34 8.15
C GLY A 40 1.63 -8.75 7.10
N ALA A 41 1.93 -8.43 5.84
CA ALA A 41 1.10 -8.78 4.70
C ALA A 41 1.94 -9.25 3.51
N SER A 42 1.30 -10.00 2.61
CA SER A 42 1.87 -10.50 1.35
C SER A 42 1.12 -9.95 0.13
N PRO A 43 1.68 -10.00 -1.09
CA PRO A 43 0.96 -9.60 -2.30
C PRO A 43 -0.40 -10.31 -2.44
N PHE A 44 -1.45 -9.54 -2.73
CA PHE A 44 -2.77 -10.09 -3.01
C PHE A 44 -2.85 -10.52 -4.48
N ILE A 45 -3.16 -11.79 -4.71
CA ILE A 45 -3.35 -12.35 -6.05
C ILE A 45 -4.86 -12.43 -6.34
N PRO A 46 -5.38 -11.62 -7.28
CA PRO A 46 -6.81 -11.60 -7.58
C PRO A 46 -7.25 -12.92 -8.23
N ASP A 47 -8.49 -13.31 -7.98
CA ASP A 47 -9.09 -14.48 -8.64
C ASP A 47 -9.47 -14.13 -10.08
N ILE A 48 -8.49 -14.30 -10.99
CA ILE A 48 -8.66 -14.15 -12.44
C ILE A 48 -8.36 -15.51 -13.05
N PRO A 49 -9.26 -16.10 -13.85
CA PRO A 49 -9.04 -17.41 -14.46
C PRO A 49 -7.70 -17.47 -15.21
N GLY A 50 -6.89 -18.50 -14.93
CA GLY A 50 -5.60 -18.73 -15.57
C GLY A 50 -4.42 -17.94 -14.99
N LEU A 51 -4.64 -16.97 -14.09
CA LEU A 51 -3.56 -16.15 -13.54
C LEU A 51 -2.58 -16.98 -12.70
N LYS A 52 -3.08 -17.86 -11.83
CA LYS A 52 -2.24 -18.65 -10.90
C LYS A 52 -1.36 -19.66 -11.64
N GLU A 53 -1.76 -20.02 -12.85
CA GLU A 53 -1.06 -20.93 -13.74
C GLU A 53 0.03 -20.23 -14.57
N THR A 54 0.09 -18.90 -14.55
CA THR A 54 1.12 -18.12 -15.25
C THR A 54 2.35 -17.83 -14.40
N SER A 55 3.48 -17.59 -15.06
CA SER A 55 4.72 -17.10 -14.45
C SER A 55 4.65 -15.59 -14.12
N PHE A 56 3.60 -15.16 -13.42
CA PHE A 56 3.45 -13.77 -13.01
C PHE A 56 4.49 -13.37 -11.96
N LEU A 57 4.80 -12.08 -11.92
CA LEU A 57 5.65 -11.44 -10.94
C LEU A 57 4.80 -10.82 -9.83
N THR A 58 5.35 -10.81 -8.62
CA THR A 58 4.91 -9.95 -7.53
C THR A 58 5.87 -8.76 -7.41
N SER A 59 5.59 -7.82 -6.51
CA SER A 59 6.53 -6.73 -6.22
C SER A 59 7.91 -7.22 -5.80
N THR A 60 8.00 -8.37 -5.11
CA THR A 60 9.28 -8.97 -4.72
C THR A 60 10.02 -9.53 -5.93
N SER A 61 9.40 -10.44 -6.69
CA SER A 61 10.07 -11.09 -7.81
C SER A 61 10.34 -10.14 -8.98
N ALA A 62 9.58 -9.04 -9.10
CA ALA A 62 9.87 -7.98 -10.04
C ALA A 62 11.17 -7.22 -9.70
N LEU A 63 11.56 -7.11 -8.43
CA LEU A 63 12.85 -6.50 -8.06
C LEU A 63 14.05 -7.44 -8.27
N ASP A 64 13.79 -8.75 -8.38
CA ASP A 64 14.83 -9.76 -8.55
C ASP A 64 15.22 -10.03 -10.01
N LEU A 65 14.43 -9.52 -10.97
CA LEU A 65 14.70 -9.67 -12.41
C LEU A 65 16.11 -9.17 -12.76
N LYS A 66 16.79 -9.94 -13.62
CA LYS A 66 18.16 -9.63 -14.07
C LYS A 66 18.20 -8.90 -15.41
N GLU A 67 17.08 -8.90 -16.12
CA GLU A 67 16.94 -8.27 -17.44
C GLU A 67 15.66 -7.44 -17.45
N VAL A 68 15.72 -6.29 -18.11
CA VAL A 68 14.57 -5.41 -18.33
C VAL A 68 13.67 -6.08 -19.37
N PRO A 69 12.38 -6.35 -19.07
CA PRO A 69 11.46 -6.87 -20.08
C PRO A 69 11.24 -5.84 -21.18
N LYS A 70 10.98 -6.27 -22.42
CA LYS A 70 10.64 -5.31 -23.49
C LYS A 70 9.28 -4.69 -23.19
N HIS A 71 8.35 -5.48 -22.66
CA HIS A 71 7.03 -5.02 -22.23
C HIS A 71 6.62 -5.62 -20.88
N LEU A 72 6.40 -4.74 -19.90
CA LEU A 72 5.83 -5.07 -18.60
C LEU A 72 4.33 -4.70 -18.57
N VAL A 73 3.50 -5.72 -18.38
CA VAL A 73 2.06 -5.54 -18.15
C VAL A 73 1.78 -5.61 -16.65
N ILE A 74 0.99 -4.68 -16.12
CA ILE A 74 0.74 -4.54 -14.69
C ILE A 74 -0.77 -4.63 -14.40
N ILE A 75 -1.15 -5.56 -13.52
CA ILE A 75 -2.49 -5.65 -12.93
C ILE A 75 -2.46 -4.93 -11.58
N GLY A 76 -3.07 -3.74 -11.54
CA GLY A 76 -3.12 -2.89 -10.36
C GLY A 76 -2.64 -1.47 -10.65
N SER A 77 -2.98 -0.55 -9.76
CA SER A 77 -2.71 0.89 -9.90
C SER A 77 -2.43 1.58 -8.57
N GLY A 78 -2.17 0.79 -7.53
CA GLY A 78 -1.70 1.33 -6.25
C GLY A 78 -0.26 1.85 -6.38
N TYR A 79 0.25 2.46 -5.30
CA TYR A 79 1.59 3.04 -5.25
C TYR A 79 2.68 2.06 -5.74
N ILE A 80 2.62 0.78 -5.36
CA ILE A 80 3.56 -0.27 -5.83
C ILE A 80 3.57 -0.40 -7.36
N ALA A 81 2.39 -0.39 -7.98
CA ALA A 81 2.27 -0.50 -9.43
C ALA A 81 2.84 0.73 -10.14
N LEU A 82 2.64 1.92 -9.57
CA LEU A 82 3.16 3.17 -10.13
C LEU A 82 4.68 3.26 -9.99
N GLU A 83 5.21 2.98 -8.81
CA GLU A 83 6.66 3.03 -8.55
C GLU A 83 7.42 2.01 -9.42
N LEU A 84 7.00 0.74 -9.40
CA LEU A 84 7.67 -0.29 -10.22
C LEU A 84 7.42 -0.06 -11.71
N GLY A 85 6.23 0.37 -12.10
CA GLY A 85 5.91 0.68 -13.49
C GLY A 85 6.79 1.80 -14.04
N GLN A 86 6.92 2.89 -13.31
CA GLN A 86 7.77 4.01 -13.73
C GLN A 86 9.26 3.65 -13.66
N MET A 87 9.70 2.89 -12.65
CA MET A 87 11.06 2.36 -12.60
C MET A 87 11.40 1.57 -13.87
N TYR A 88 10.55 0.60 -14.25
CA TYR A 88 10.76 -0.19 -15.46
C TYR A 88 10.66 0.65 -16.73
N ARG A 89 9.78 1.65 -16.76
CA ARG A 89 9.68 2.59 -17.88
C ARG A 89 10.99 3.35 -18.07
N HIS A 90 11.57 3.88 -17.00
CA HIS A 90 12.86 4.59 -17.04
C HIS A 90 14.03 3.69 -17.44
N LEU A 91 13.94 2.39 -17.15
CA LEU A 91 14.91 1.38 -17.60
C LEU A 91 14.72 0.97 -19.08
N GLY A 92 13.68 1.47 -19.75
CA GLY A 92 13.46 1.29 -21.19
C GLY A 92 12.36 0.31 -21.57
N ALA A 93 11.61 -0.26 -20.60
CA ALA A 93 10.47 -1.11 -20.92
C ALA A 93 9.30 -0.30 -21.51
N GLU A 94 8.54 -0.91 -22.41
CA GLU A 94 7.14 -0.54 -22.59
C GLU A 94 6.35 -0.96 -21.35
N VAL A 95 5.43 -0.12 -20.89
CA VAL A 95 4.65 -0.39 -19.68
C VAL A 95 3.17 -0.16 -19.97
N THR A 96 2.35 -1.16 -19.65
CA THR A 96 0.89 -1.05 -19.65
C THR A 96 0.36 -1.34 -18.27
N LEU A 97 -0.27 -0.36 -17.64
CA LEU A 97 -0.88 -0.47 -16.32
C LEU A 97 -2.40 -0.57 -16.46
N MET A 98 -2.99 -1.53 -15.78
CA MET A 98 -4.41 -1.85 -15.88
C MET A 98 -5.08 -1.84 -14.50
N GLN A 99 -6.26 -1.22 -14.43
CA GLN A 99 -7.05 -1.19 -13.19
C GLN A 99 -8.55 -1.31 -13.45
N ARG A 100 -9.26 -1.87 -12.47
CA ARG A 100 -10.73 -1.95 -12.49
C ARG A 100 -11.40 -0.58 -12.33
N SER A 101 -10.79 0.33 -11.56
CA SER A 101 -11.36 1.65 -11.33
C SER A 101 -11.30 2.51 -12.59
N SER A 102 -12.27 3.39 -12.77
CA SER A 102 -12.30 4.40 -13.84
C SER A 102 -11.36 5.58 -13.57
N SER A 103 -10.92 5.78 -12.32
CA SER A 103 -10.02 6.87 -11.92
C SER A 103 -8.74 6.32 -11.31
N LEU A 104 -7.59 6.86 -11.71
CA LEU A 104 -6.30 6.55 -11.11
C LEU A 104 -6.26 7.11 -9.69
N LEU A 105 -5.55 6.44 -8.76
CA LEU A 105 -5.33 6.96 -7.41
C LEU A 105 -6.60 7.41 -6.67
N ARG A 106 -7.76 6.75 -6.90
CA ARG A 106 -9.12 7.11 -6.43
C ARG A 106 -9.31 7.56 -4.97
N ARG A 107 -8.33 7.34 -4.10
CA ARG A 107 -8.31 7.78 -2.69
C ARG A 107 -7.70 9.18 -2.50
N HIS A 108 -7.14 9.77 -3.55
CA HIS A 108 -6.61 11.14 -3.58
C HIS A 108 -7.63 12.10 -4.21
N ASP A 109 -7.37 13.39 -4.07
CA ASP A 109 -8.08 14.43 -4.80
C ASP A 109 -7.92 14.31 -6.32
N SER A 110 -8.88 14.84 -7.09
CA SER A 110 -8.90 14.72 -8.55
C SER A 110 -7.71 15.42 -9.19
N GLU A 111 -7.29 16.58 -8.68
CA GLU A 111 -6.15 17.33 -9.20
C GLU A 111 -4.85 16.52 -9.10
N ILE A 112 -4.69 15.72 -8.04
CA ILE A 112 -3.55 14.81 -7.87
C ILE A 112 -3.63 13.69 -8.91
N SER A 113 -4.80 13.07 -9.04
CA SER A 113 -5.02 11.92 -9.92
C SER A 113 -4.84 12.30 -11.39
N GLU A 114 -5.36 13.46 -11.80
CA GLU A 114 -5.25 14.02 -13.15
C GLU A 114 -3.80 14.37 -13.48
N THR A 115 -3.12 15.10 -12.59
CA THR A 115 -1.71 15.49 -12.77
C THR A 115 -0.81 14.27 -12.95
N VAL A 116 -0.98 13.24 -12.12
CA VAL A 116 -0.18 12.01 -12.20
C VAL A 116 -0.50 11.23 -13.47
N GLU A 117 -1.78 11.14 -13.83
CA GLU A 117 -2.20 10.46 -15.07
C GLU A 117 -1.58 11.11 -16.31
N ASP A 118 -1.52 12.44 -16.37
CA ASP A 118 -0.90 13.17 -17.47
C ASP A 118 0.61 12.94 -17.53
N VAL A 119 1.32 13.02 -16.38
CA VAL A 119 2.76 12.72 -16.33
C VAL A 119 3.06 11.32 -16.87
N LEU A 120 2.35 10.29 -16.38
CA LEU A 120 2.62 8.91 -16.78
C LEU A 120 2.38 8.69 -18.28
N LYS A 121 1.33 9.31 -18.85
CA LYS A 121 1.05 9.24 -20.29
C LYS A 121 2.13 9.89 -21.13
N GLU A 122 2.63 11.04 -20.70
CA GLU A 122 3.70 11.76 -21.40
C GLU A 122 5.03 11.02 -21.36
N GLU A 123 5.30 10.27 -20.29
CA GLU A 123 6.42 9.33 -20.21
C GLU A 123 6.23 8.12 -21.13
N GLY A 124 5.04 7.90 -21.69
CA GLY A 124 4.69 6.81 -22.58
C GLY A 124 4.19 5.56 -21.87
N ILE A 125 3.73 5.66 -20.62
CA ILE A 125 3.06 4.56 -19.92
C ILE A 125 1.61 4.50 -20.40
N THR A 126 1.19 3.33 -20.87
CA THR A 126 -0.20 3.10 -21.27
C THR A 126 -1.06 2.80 -20.05
N LEU A 127 -2.12 3.59 -19.85
CA LEU A 127 -3.06 3.43 -18.73
C LEU A 127 -4.40 2.91 -19.24
N LEU A 128 -4.82 1.73 -18.78
CA LEU A 128 -6.13 1.15 -19.05
C LEU A 128 -6.97 1.15 -17.76
N LYS A 129 -8.02 1.98 -17.76
CA LYS A 129 -8.96 2.16 -16.64
C LYS A 129 -10.29 1.46 -16.94
N GLY A 130 -11.09 1.19 -15.91
CA GLY A 130 -12.39 0.54 -16.08
C GLY A 130 -12.31 -0.91 -16.59
N VAL A 131 -11.20 -1.59 -16.32
CA VAL A 131 -10.89 -2.90 -16.88
C VAL A 131 -11.68 -4.01 -16.19
N HIS A 132 -12.39 -4.83 -16.97
CA HIS A 132 -12.92 -6.12 -16.55
C HIS A 132 -12.00 -7.25 -17.02
N TYR A 133 -11.30 -7.89 -16.09
CA TYR A 133 -10.42 -9.04 -16.39
C TYR A 133 -11.25 -10.28 -16.69
N ARG A 134 -11.01 -10.92 -17.84
CA ARG A 134 -11.70 -12.14 -18.27
C ARG A 134 -10.89 -13.39 -17.99
N LYS A 135 -9.62 -13.40 -18.42
CA LYS A 135 -8.66 -14.48 -18.14
C LYS A 135 -7.23 -14.00 -18.37
N VAL A 136 -6.28 -14.73 -17.83
CA VAL A 136 -4.85 -14.62 -18.18
C VAL A 136 -4.40 -15.95 -18.76
N GLU A 137 -3.58 -15.92 -19.80
CA GLU A 137 -2.94 -17.11 -20.34
C GLU A 137 -1.48 -16.84 -20.64
N GLU A 138 -0.66 -17.89 -20.59
CA GLU A 138 0.74 -17.83 -21.01
C GLU A 138 0.93 -18.70 -22.25
N LYS A 139 1.47 -18.12 -23.32
CA LYS A 139 1.73 -18.81 -24.60
C LYS A 139 3.07 -18.40 -25.16
N ASN A 140 3.93 -19.37 -25.48
CA ASN A 140 5.27 -19.12 -26.05
C ASN A 140 6.10 -18.12 -25.21
N GLY A 141 5.99 -18.19 -23.87
CA GLY A 141 6.66 -17.30 -22.92
C GLY A 141 6.04 -15.90 -22.76
N GLN A 142 5.02 -15.56 -23.54
CA GLN A 142 4.29 -14.30 -23.48
C GLN A 142 3.07 -14.42 -22.57
N LYS A 143 2.75 -13.34 -21.84
CA LYS A 143 1.61 -13.25 -20.94
C LYS A 143 0.53 -12.46 -21.64
N LEU A 144 -0.65 -13.06 -21.81
CA LEU A 144 -1.78 -12.49 -22.50
C LEU A 144 -2.90 -12.25 -21.50
N VAL A 145 -3.22 -10.99 -21.25
CA VAL A 145 -4.27 -10.56 -20.33
C VAL A 145 -5.50 -10.20 -21.16
N HIS A 146 -6.52 -11.05 -21.09
CA HIS A 146 -7.79 -10.85 -21.78
C HIS A 146 -8.68 -9.96 -20.94
N ILE A 147 -9.05 -8.82 -21.50
CA ILE A 147 -9.79 -7.78 -20.80
C ILE A 147 -10.98 -7.31 -21.62
N GLU A 148 -11.92 -6.68 -20.93
CA GLU A 148 -12.98 -5.89 -21.54
C GLU A 148 -12.93 -4.47 -20.96
N VAL A 149 -12.99 -3.49 -21.86
CA VAL A 149 -13.04 -2.07 -21.51
C VAL A 149 -14.13 -1.45 -22.37
N GLU A 150 -15.12 -0.82 -21.73
CA GLU A 150 -16.25 -0.17 -22.41
C GLU A 150 -16.98 -1.12 -23.40
N GLY A 151 -17.18 -2.38 -22.99
CA GLY A 151 -17.82 -3.41 -23.83
C GLY A 151 -16.95 -3.97 -24.96
N THR A 152 -15.71 -3.49 -25.11
CA THR A 152 -14.77 -3.95 -26.15
C THR A 152 -13.77 -4.93 -25.58
N LEU A 153 -13.73 -6.14 -26.14
CA LEU A 153 -12.72 -7.14 -25.81
C LEU A 153 -11.35 -6.75 -26.38
N LYS A 154 -10.32 -6.82 -25.53
CA LYS A 154 -8.92 -6.57 -25.89
C LYS A 154 -8.03 -7.64 -25.28
N ILE A 155 -6.89 -7.87 -25.91
CA ILE A 155 -5.83 -8.73 -25.36
C ILE A 155 -4.60 -7.86 -25.23
N ILE A 156 -4.11 -7.73 -24.00
CA ILE A 156 -2.85 -7.06 -23.71
C ILE A 156 -1.78 -8.13 -23.56
N GLN A 157 -0.77 -8.06 -24.43
CA GLN A 157 0.34 -9.01 -24.44
C GLN A 157 1.57 -8.34 -23.82
N GLY A 158 2.38 -9.09 -23.07
CA GLY A 158 3.70 -8.63 -22.62
C GLY A 158 4.66 -9.77 -22.27
N ASP A 159 5.94 -9.46 -22.14
CA ASP A 159 6.98 -10.43 -21.77
C ASP A 159 6.88 -10.82 -20.30
N GLN A 160 6.48 -9.87 -19.46
CA GLN A 160 6.30 -10.04 -18.03
C GLN A 160 4.96 -9.47 -17.58
N LEU A 161 4.38 -10.12 -16.57
CA LEU A 161 3.14 -9.70 -15.94
C LEU A 161 3.39 -9.45 -14.46
N LEU A 162 3.28 -8.21 -14.00
CA LEU A 162 3.32 -7.85 -12.58
C LEU A 162 1.90 -7.79 -11.99
N VAL A 163 1.68 -8.53 -10.92
CA VAL A 163 0.47 -8.44 -10.08
C VAL A 163 0.77 -7.54 -8.89
N ALA A 164 0.17 -6.36 -8.90
CA ALA A 164 0.26 -5.34 -7.85
C ALA A 164 -1.16 -4.87 -7.44
N ALA A 165 -2.06 -5.84 -7.23
CA ALA A 165 -3.49 -5.60 -6.99
C ALA A 165 -3.83 -5.24 -5.53
N GLY A 166 -2.86 -5.28 -4.62
CA GLY A 166 -3.03 -5.02 -3.20
C GLY A 166 -2.17 -5.94 -2.35
N ARG A 167 -2.43 -5.93 -1.04
CA ARG A 167 -1.74 -6.77 -0.05
C ARG A 167 -2.78 -7.46 0.83
N LYS A 168 -2.48 -8.69 1.27
CA LYS A 168 -3.33 -9.51 2.14
C LYS A 168 -2.63 -9.77 3.48
N PRO A 169 -3.29 -9.57 4.63
CA PRO A 169 -2.76 -9.94 5.95
C PRO A 169 -2.29 -11.41 6.01
N ASN A 170 -1.16 -11.66 6.67
CA ASN A 170 -0.59 -12.99 6.82
C ASN A 170 -1.14 -13.70 8.07
N ILE A 171 -2.37 -14.24 7.99
CA ILE A 171 -3.02 -14.92 9.12
C ILE A 171 -3.21 -16.43 8.96
N GLU A 172 -3.16 -16.94 7.72
CA GLU A 172 -3.58 -18.32 7.40
C GLU A 172 -2.77 -19.35 8.17
N LYS A 173 -1.46 -19.13 8.25
CA LYS A 173 -0.52 -20.02 8.94
C LYS A 173 -0.58 -19.90 10.45
N LEU A 174 -1.10 -18.80 10.99
CA LEU A 174 -1.16 -18.54 12.43
C LEU A 174 -2.22 -19.40 13.13
N GLN A 175 -3.24 -19.84 12.38
CA GLN A 175 -4.39 -20.61 12.90
C GLN A 175 -5.11 -19.89 14.06
N GLY A 176 -5.14 -18.56 14.04
CA GLY A 176 -5.73 -17.75 15.12
C GLY A 176 -7.23 -18.00 15.33
N GLU A 177 -7.97 -18.32 14.27
CA GLU A 177 -9.41 -18.62 14.36
C GLU A 177 -9.69 -19.82 15.30
N ASN A 178 -8.76 -20.80 15.38
CA ASN A 178 -8.90 -21.97 16.25
C ASN A 178 -8.91 -21.61 17.74
N ILE A 179 -8.37 -20.45 18.09
CA ILE A 179 -8.34 -19.95 19.48
C ILE A 179 -9.40 -18.86 19.72
N GLY A 180 -10.29 -18.65 18.75
CA GLY A 180 -11.33 -17.62 18.81
C GLY A 180 -10.83 -16.20 18.52
N LEU A 181 -9.67 -16.04 17.86
CA LEU A 181 -9.20 -14.72 17.42
C LEU A 181 -10.16 -14.15 16.38
N GLU A 182 -10.68 -12.95 16.63
CA GLU A 182 -11.58 -12.27 15.71
C GLU A 182 -10.83 -11.64 14.53
N LEU A 183 -11.30 -11.97 13.32
CA LEU A 183 -10.80 -11.42 12.07
C LEU A 183 -11.87 -10.56 11.39
N GLY A 184 -11.44 -9.54 10.66
CA GLY A 184 -12.32 -8.72 9.83
C GLY A 184 -12.63 -9.35 8.48
N GLU A 185 -13.43 -8.64 7.68
CA GLU A 185 -13.92 -9.10 6.37
C GLU A 185 -12.79 -9.40 5.39
N TYR A 186 -11.65 -8.72 5.52
CA TYR A 186 -10.49 -8.86 4.63
C TYR A 186 -9.39 -9.76 5.21
N GLY A 187 -9.67 -10.46 6.32
CA GLY A 187 -8.74 -11.36 7.01
C GLY A 187 -7.73 -10.63 7.90
N GLU A 188 -7.97 -9.37 8.22
CA GLU A 188 -7.19 -8.60 9.17
C GLU A 188 -7.48 -9.01 10.62
N VAL A 189 -6.47 -8.92 11.49
CA VAL A 189 -6.69 -9.10 12.92
C VAL A 189 -7.35 -7.84 13.48
N LEU A 190 -8.53 -7.99 14.07
CA LEU A 190 -9.26 -6.87 14.66
C LEU A 190 -8.63 -6.47 15.99
N THR A 191 -8.48 -5.16 16.20
CA THR A 191 -7.94 -4.61 17.44
C THR A 191 -8.71 -3.37 17.89
N ASN A 192 -8.69 -3.10 19.20
CA ASN A 192 -9.14 -1.83 19.76
C ASN A 192 -8.04 -0.72 19.62
N ASP A 193 -8.31 0.47 20.18
CA ASP A 193 -7.38 1.61 20.13
C ASP A 193 -6.04 1.37 20.85
N TYR A 194 -5.96 0.36 21.72
CA TYR A 194 -4.75 -0.05 22.44
C TYR A 194 -3.96 -1.15 21.71
N LEU A 195 -4.42 -1.55 20.51
CA LEU A 195 -3.89 -2.64 19.70
C LEU A 195 -4.10 -4.03 20.32
N GLU A 196 -5.04 -4.15 21.25
CA GLU A 196 -5.47 -5.42 21.86
C GLU A 196 -6.49 -6.09 20.94
N THR A 197 -6.37 -7.40 20.80
CA THR A 197 -7.38 -8.24 20.13
C THR A 197 -8.56 -8.51 21.08
N ASN A 198 -9.52 -9.33 20.66
CA ASN A 198 -10.58 -9.82 21.55
C ASN A 198 -10.05 -10.73 22.69
N LEU A 199 -8.80 -11.22 22.58
CA LEU A 199 -8.08 -11.96 23.62
C LEU A 199 -7.10 -11.01 24.30
N SER A 200 -7.31 -10.71 25.59
CA SER A 200 -6.68 -9.57 26.27
C SER A 200 -5.16 -9.64 26.42
N HIS A 201 -4.55 -10.82 26.25
CA HIS A 201 -3.10 -11.03 26.27
C HIS A 201 -2.49 -11.13 24.86
N ILE A 202 -3.30 -11.00 23.81
CA ILE A 202 -2.86 -11.03 22.42
C ILE A 202 -3.09 -9.67 21.78
N TYR A 203 -2.03 -9.12 21.20
CA TYR A 203 -1.99 -7.85 20.51
C TYR A 203 -1.70 -8.06 19.03
N ALA A 204 -2.02 -7.09 18.18
CA ALA A 204 -1.62 -7.11 16.77
C ALA A 204 -1.16 -5.72 16.29
N ALA A 205 -0.15 -5.69 15.43
CA ALA A 205 0.41 -4.43 14.91
C ALA A 205 0.94 -4.58 13.47
N GLY A 206 0.97 -3.47 12.74
CA GLY A 206 1.44 -3.37 11.36
C GLY A 206 0.41 -3.88 10.35
N ASP A 207 0.87 -4.24 9.15
CA ASP A 207 0.01 -4.56 8.00
C ASP A 207 -1.05 -5.65 8.25
N VAL A 208 -0.85 -6.51 9.26
CA VAL A 208 -1.79 -7.58 9.62
C VAL A 208 -3.13 -7.05 10.12
N THR A 209 -3.18 -5.81 10.62
CA THR A 209 -4.41 -5.15 11.11
C THR A 209 -5.11 -4.31 10.04
N LEU A 210 -4.56 -4.26 8.81
CA LEU A 210 -4.99 -3.34 7.74
C LEU A 210 -5.06 -1.86 8.13
N SER A 211 -4.38 -1.47 9.21
CA SER A 211 -3.96 -0.08 9.46
C SER A 211 -3.17 0.46 8.25
N PRO A 212 -3.00 1.79 8.09
CA PRO A 212 -2.14 2.34 7.04
C PRO A 212 -0.81 1.58 6.94
N GLN A 213 -0.61 0.90 5.82
CA GLN A 213 0.41 -0.15 5.64
C GLN A 213 1.77 0.47 5.32
N PHE A 214 2.33 1.18 6.30
CA PHE A 214 3.59 1.85 6.21
C PHE A 214 4.53 1.40 7.33
N VAL A 215 5.83 1.31 7.02
CA VAL A 215 6.84 0.84 7.99
C VAL A 215 6.87 1.70 9.26
N TYR A 216 6.69 3.02 9.15
CA TYR A 216 6.67 3.93 10.30
C TYR A 216 5.41 3.76 11.15
N VAL A 217 4.27 3.39 10.56
CA VAL A 217 3.05 3.05 11.30
C VAL A 217 3.22 1.73 12.04
N ALA A 218 3.74 0.71 11.37
CA ALA A 218 4.02 -0.59 12.00
C ALA A 218 4.99 -0.46 13.18
N ALA A 219 6.08 0.31 13.02
CA ALA A 219 7.04 0.58 14.09
C ALA A 219 6.40 1.38 15.25
N HIS A 220 5.57 2.38 14.94
CA HIS A 220 4.84 3.15 15.95
C HIS A 220 3.91 2.25 16.77
N GLN A 221 3.11 1.41 16.11
CA GLN A 221 2.19 0.47 16.75
C GLN A 221 2.94 -0.56 17.61
N GLY A 222 4.03 -1.16 17.10
CA GLY A 222 4.87 -2.06 17.89
C GLY A 222 5.44 -1.39 19.14
N GLY A 223 5.85 -0.12 19.03
CA GLY A 223 6.31 0.69 20.16
C GLY A 223 5.21 1.06 21.17
N ILE A 224 3.94 1.10 20.77
CA ILE A 224 2.78 1.25 21.67
C ILE A 224 2.56 -0.06 22.42
N VAL A 225 2.45 -1.18 21.70
CA VAL A 225 2.23 -2.51 22.31
C VAL A 225 3.32 -2.81 23.33
N GLY A 226 4.60 -2.62 22.95
CA GLY A 226 5.72 -2.84 23.85
C GLY A 226 5.64 -2.01 25.14
N ARG A 227 5.14 -0.77 25.07
CA ARG A 227 4.91 0.06 26.27
C ARG A 227 3.71 -0.41 27.09
N ASN A 228 2.59 -0.71 26.44
CA ASN A 228 1.37 -1.14 27.11
C ASN A 228 1.59 -2.44 27.87
N VAL A 229 2.29 -3.41 27.26
CA VAL A 229 2.66 -4.68 27.90
C VAL A 229 3.68 -4.45 29.03
N SER A 230 4.81 -3.78 28.77
CA SER A 230 5.90 -3.68 29.77
C SER A 230 5.61 -2.76 30.95
N LYS A 231 4.83 -1.69 30.76
CA LYS A 231 4.52 -0.69 31.78
C LYS A 231 3.09 -0.78 32.31
N GLN A 232 2.30 -1.75 31.83
CA GLN A 232 0.89 -1.89 32.15
C GLN A 232 0.11 -0.57 31.92
N THR A 233 0.43 0.13 30.82
CA THR A 233 -0.21 1.38 30.42
C THR A 233 -1.32 1.13 29.40
N LYS A 234 -2.21 2.12 29.24
CA LYS A 234 -3.24 2.15 28.20
C LYS A 234 -3.03 3.32 27.25
N LYS A 235 -1.93 3.28 26.50
CA LYS A 235 -1.66 4.27 25.46
C LYS A 235 -2.40 3.87 24.19
N THR A 236 -3.22 4.78 23.65
CA THR A 236 -3.91 4.58 22.38
C THR A 236 -2.98 4.86 21.19
N GLN A 237 -3.28 4.26 20.05
CA GLN A 237 -2.74 4.69 18.77
C GLN A 237 -3.39 6.01 18.33
N ASN A 238 -2.58 6.93 17.80
CA ASN A 238 -3.07 8.11 17.09
C ASN A 238 -2.53 8.06 15.66
N LEU A 239 -3.44 7.86 14.70
CA LEU A 239 -3.15 7.80 13.27
C LEU A 239 -3.85 8.93 12.49
N GLU A 240 -4.20 10.03 13.16
CA GLU A 240 -4.84 11.19 12.54
C GLU A 240 -3.95 11.86 11.49
N HIS A 241 -2.62 11.84 11.71
CA HIS A 241 -1.64 12.50 10.87
C HIS A 241 -0.58 11.51 10.38
N VAL A 242 -0.99 10.62 9.49
CA VAL A 242 -0.10 9.66 8.83
C VAL A 242 0.21 10.19 7.42
N PRO A 243 1.44 10.65 7.14
CA PRO A 243 1.81 10.99 5.78
C PRO A 243 1.81 9.74 4.91
N ALA A 244 1.57 9.90 3.61
CA ALA A 244 1.73 8.87 2.60
C ALA A 244 2.56 9.43 1.45
N VAL A 245 3.50 8.65 0.94
CA VAL A 245 4.38 9.05 -0.17
C VAL A 245 4.41 7.93 -1.21
N THR A 246 4.25 8.30 -2.48
CA THR A 246 4.51 7.43 -3.64
C THR A 246 5.72 7.97 -4.38
N PHE A 247 6.77 7.16 -4.46
CA PHE A 247 8.09 7.54 -4.98
C PHE A 247 8.17 7.43 -6.51
N THR A 248 7.16 8.00 -7.17
CA THR A 248 7.23 8.33 -8.60
C THR A 248 8.00 9.65 -8.79
N SER A 249 8.24 10.00 -10.05
CA SER A 249 8.84 11.25 -10.50
C SER A 249 7.82 11.97 -11.40
N PRO A 250 7.26 13.11 -10.98
CA PRO A 250 7.39 13.73 -9.66
C PRO A 250 6.74 12.88 -8.57
N SER A 251 7.18 13.03 -7.33
CA SER A 251 6.65 12.26 -6.20
C SER A 251 5.28 12.76 -5.79
N ILE A 252 4.46 11.85 -5.27
CA ILE A 252 3.14 12.15 -4.74
C ILE A 252 3.23 12.05 -3.23
N ALA A 253 2.79 13.07 -2.51
CA ALA A 253 2.74 13.05 -1.06
C ALA A 253 1.42 13.61 -0.55
N SER A 254 0.88 13.01 0.51
CA SER A 254 -0.36 13.44 1.14
C SER A 254 -0.32 13.29 2.65
N ILE A 255 -1.04 14.15 3.34
CA ILE A 255 -1.32 14.05 4.79
C ILE A 255 -2.68 14.67 5.09
N GLY A 256 -3.38 14.11 6.07
CA GLY A 256 -4.70 14.57 6.47
C GLY A 256 -5.81 14.20 5.47
N LEU A 257 -6.88 14.99 5.46
CA LEU A 257 -8.10 14.70 4.71
C LEU A 257 -7.97 15.14 3.25
N THR A 258 -8.60 14.41 2.33
CA THR A 258 -8.96 14.93 1.00
C THR A 258 -10.13 15.92 1.10
N GLU A 259 -10.38 16.70 0.05
CA GLU A 259 -11.51 17.63 0.05
C GLU A 259 -12.85 16.90 0.26
N ASN A 260 -13.01 15.74 -0.38
CA ASN A 260 -14.21 14.91 -0.25
C ASN A 260 -14.34 14.33 1.17
N GLN A 261 -13.25 13.86 1.78
CA GLN A 261 -13.27 13.37 3.16
C GLN A 261 -13.60 14.49 4.15
N ALA A 262 -13.03 15.68 3.97
CA ALA A 262 -13.32 16.84 4.80
C ALA A 262 -14.80 17.25 4.72
N LYS A 263 -15.38 17.29 3.51
CA LYS A 263 -16.82 17.55 3.33
C LYS A 263 -17.69 16.47 4.00
N GLN A 264 -17.34 15.20 3.84
CA GLN A 264 -18.06 14.08 4.47
C GLN A 264 -17.98 14.11 6.00
N ALA A 265 -16.86 14.59 6.55
CA ALA A 265 -16.69 14.79 7.98
C ALA A 265 -17.39 16.05 8.53
N GLY A 266 -18.07 16.83 7.68
CA GLY A 266 -18.87 17.99 8.09
C GLY A 266 -18.08 19.29 8.28
N TYR A 267 -16.85 19.36 7.77
CA TYR A 267 -16.09 20.61 7.74
C TYR A 267 -16.70 21.60 6.74
N ASP A 268 -16.56 22.90 7.03
CA ASP A 268 -16.76 23.94 6.04
C ASP A 268 -15.45 24.08 5.26
N VAL A 269 -15.39 23.57 4.03
CA VAL A 269 -14.11 23.32 3.35
C VAL A 269 -13.74 24.48 2.44
N LYS A 270 -12.54 25.03 2.63
CA LYS A 270 -11.88 25.94 1.70
C LYS A 270 -10.63 25.26 1.13
N THR A 271 -10.49 25.24 -0.19
CA THR A 271 -9.31 24.69 -0.87
C THR A 271 -8.50 25.77 -1.55
N SER A 272 -7.19 25.51 -1.68
CA SER A 272 -6.27 26.30 -2.50
C SER A 272 -5.46 25.33 -3.34
N VAL A 273 -5.53 25.49 -4.66
CA VAL A 273 -4.81 24.68 -5.64
C VAL A 273 -3.81 25.60 -6.36
N LEU A 274 -2.54 25.24 -6.29
CA LEU A 274 -1.43 25.98 -6.90
C LEU A 274 -0.74 25.06 -7.91
N PRO A 275 -0.75 25.39 -9.22
CA PRO A 275 -0.04 24.61 -10.22
C PRO A 275 1.49 24.77 -10.02
N LEU A 276 2.25 23.70 -10.26
CA LEU A 276 3.68 23.69 -9.98
C LEU A 276 4.48 24.66 -10.87
N GLU A 277 3.95 25.08 -12.02
CA GLU A 277 4.51 26.15 -12.85
C GLU A 277 4.58 27.53 -12.15
N SER A 278 3.85 27.70 -11.04
CA SER A 278 3.93 28.91 -10.21
C SER A 278 4.99 28.82 -9.11
N VAL A 279 5.69 27.68 -8.96
CA VAL A 279 6.71 27.47 -7.92
C VAL A 279 8.10 27.78 -8.49
N PRO A 280 8.82 28.81 -7.98
CA PRO A 280 10.10 29.23 -8.54
C PRO A 280 11.13 28.10 -8.65
N ARG A 281 11.17 27.20 -7.65
CA ARG A 281 12.09 26.05 -7.65
C ARG A 281 11.80 25.08 -8.80
N ALA A 282 10.53 24.83 -9.12
CA ALA A 282 10.14 23.98 -10.23
C ALA A 282 10.48 24.60 -11.59
N ILE A 283 10.31 25.93 -11.73
CA ILE A 283 10.67 26.68 -12.94
C ILE A 283 12.16 26.54 -13.23
N VAL A 284 13.02 26.79 -12.23
CA VAL A 284 14.48 26.71 -12.43
C VAL A 284 14.98 25.27 -12.62
N ASN A 285 14.22 24.27 -12.16
CA ASN A 285 14.52 22.85 -12.40
C ASN A 285 13.97 22.35 -13.74
N HIS A 286 13.19 23.15 -14.47
CA HIS A 286 12.46 22.74 -15.68
C HIS A 286 11.53 21.54 -15.46
N GLN A 287 11.01 21.38 -14.24
CA GLN A 287 10.09 20.31 -13.83
C GLN A 287 8.81 20.93 -13.25
N THR A 288 7.96 21.47 -14.11
CA THR A 288 6.78 22.27 -13.71
C THR A 288 5.46 21.50 -13.73
N LYS A 289 5.49 20.18 -14.01
CA LYS A 289 4.29 19.33 -13.96
C LYS A 289 4.08 18.84 -12.55
N GLY A 290 2.98 19.26 -11.95
CA GLY A 290 2.73 19.04 -10.54
C GLY A 290 1.66 19.97 -10.02
N VAL A 291 1.28 19.76 -8.76
CA VAL A 291 0.26 20.54 -8.09
C VAL A 291 0.48 20.53 -6.58
N PHE A 292 0.19 21.65 -5.94
CA PHE A 292 0.01 21.76 -4.50
C PHE A 292 -1.46 22.01 -4.21
N LYS A 293 -2.09 21.15 -3.40
CA LYS A 293 -3.45 21.34 -2.91
C LYS A 293 -3.45 21.40 -1.39
N LEU A 294 -3.96 22.49 -0.85
CA LEU A 294 -4.20 22.66 0.58
C LEU A 294 -5.71 22.68 0.86
N ILE A 295 -6.09 22.04 1.96
CA ILE A 295 -7.47 21.91 2.42
C ILE A 295 -7.55 22.48 3.83
N MET A 296 -8.46 23.43 4.02
CA MET A 296 -8.62 24.16 5.27
C MET A 296 -10.06 24.12 5.76
N ASP A 297 -10.25 24.09 7.07
CA ASP A 297 -11.53 24.42 7.70
C ASP A 297 -11.75 25.94 7.67
N ALA A 298 -12.76 26.39 6.95
CA ALA A 298 -13.09 27.80 6.78
C ALA A 298 -13.54 28.48 8.09
N LYS A 299 -13.96 27.72 9.11
CA LYS A 299 -14.39 28.27 10.40
C LYS A 299 -13.23 28.85 11.20
N ASN A 300 -12.07 28.21 11.16
CA ASN A 300 -10.91 28.54 12.00
C ASN A 300 -9.60 28.71 11.21
N ASN A 301 -9.63 28.55 9.88
CA ASN A 301 -8.49 28.58 8.96
C ASN A 301 -7.40 27.53 9.28
N GLN A 302 -7.74 26.44 9.96
CA GLN A 302 -6.82 25.34 10.21
C GLN A 302 -6.62 24.51 8.94
N ILE A 303 -5.38 24.19 8.60
CA ILE A 303 -5.06 23.22 7.55
C ILE A 303 -5.42 21.82 8.08
N ILE A 304 -6.27 21.12 7.35
CA ILE A 304 -6.76 19.78 7.68
C ILE A 304 -6.32 18.73 6.65
N GLY A 305 -5.68 19.16 5.55
CA GLY A 305 -5.08 18.28 4.57
C GLY A 305 -4.14 19.01 3.62
N ALA A 306 -3.11 18.31 3.18
CA ALA A 306 -2.17 18.76 2.15
C ALA A 306 -1.86 17.60 1.20
N HIS A 307 -1.90 17.88 -0.10
CA HIS A 307 -1.66 16.90 -1.17
C HIS A 307 -0.77 17.54 -2.23
N VAL A 308 0.33 16.88 -2.56
CA VAL A 308 1.40 17.45 -3.36
C VAL A 308 1.84 16.45 -4.42
N VAL A 309 1.99 16.93 -5.65
CA VAL A 309 2.69 16.24 -6.73
C VAL A 309 3.83 17.15 -7.16
N ALA A 310 5.06 16.81 -6.75
CA ALA A 310 6.24 17.61 -7.04
C ALA A 310 7.53 16.80 -6.83
N GLU A 311 8.64 17.29 -7.37
CA GLU A 311 9.97 16.82 -6.96
C GLU A 311 10.14 17.06 -5.45
N ASN A 312 10.64 16.06 -4.71
CA ASN A 312 10.81 16.09 -3.25
C ASN A 312 9.52 16.33 -2.44
N ALA A 313 8.34 15.99 -3.00
CA ALA A 313 7.07 16.12 -2.27
C ALA A 313 7.07 15.39 -0.92
N GLY A 314 7.82 14.28 -0.81
CA GLY A 314 7.97 13.51 0.44
C GLY A 314 8.69 14.26 1.57
N ASP A 315 9.56 15.22 1.26
CA ASP A 315 10.17 16.08 2.27
C ASP A 315 9.25 17.25 2.63
N VAL A 316 8.58 17.80 1.61
CA VAL A 316 7.67 18.94 1.78
C VAL A 316 6.48 18.59 2.67
N ILE A 317 5.95 17.36 2.56
CA ILE A 317 4.78 16.93 3.35
C ILE A 317 5.06 16.81 4.86
N TYR A 318 6.33 16.82 5.27
CA TYR A 318 6.70 16.79 6.68
C TYR A 318 6.52 18.15 7.37
N ALA A 319 6.61 19.25 6.62
CA ALA A 319 6.47 20.62 7.12
C ALA A 319 5.00 20.98 7.41
#